data_AF-A0A0K2YRY8-F1
#
_entry.id   AF-A0A0K2YRY8-F1
#
_cell.length_a   1.000
_cell.length_b   1.000
_cell.length_c   1.000
_cell.angle_alpha   90.00
_cell.angle_beta   90.00
_cell.angle_gamma   90.00
#
_symmetry.space_group_name_H-M   'P 1'
#
loop_
_entity.id
_entity.type
_entity.pdbx_description
1 polymer ?
#
loop_
_entity_poly.entity_id
_entity_poly.type
_entity_poly.pdbx_seq_one_letter_code
_entity_poly.pdbx_strand_id
1 'polypeptide(L)'
;MGMGPIETYWSDGSVTGYSDYCQAQHDAALSAEVEANRNAPYPEQESTYTPLPQVEPKDDFDTSYRCTNRIDYTGDPRSNAEINSIGATTGYCPEPIN
;
A
#
# COMPACT_ATOMS: atom_id res chain seq x y z
N MET A 1 -11.67 4.96 8.22
CA MET A 1 -13.08 5.37 8.03
C MET A 1 -13.91 4.09 8.07
N GLY A 2 -14.87 3.97 8.98
CA GLY A 2 -15.68 2.75 9.17
C GLY A 2 -16.81 2.67 8.14
N MET A 3 -17.16 1.45 7.74
CA MET A 3 -18.38 1.19 6.97
C MET A 3 -19.56 1.72 7.80
N GLY A 4 -20.43 2.54 7.18
CA GLY A 4 -21.52 3.25 7.86
C GLY A 4 -22.52 2.34 8.58
N PRO A 5 -23.57 2.92 9.20
CA PRO A 5 -24.51 2.16 10.02
C PRO A 5 -25.19 1.03 9.21
N ILE A 6 -25.36 -0.12 9.84
CA ILE A 6 -26.11 -1.25 9.28
C ILE A 6 -27.58 -0.86 9.21
N GLU A 7 -28.10 -0.81 8.00
CA GLU A 7 -29.53 -0.67 7.72
C GLU A 7 -30.16 -2.06 7.59
N THR A 8 -31.20 -2.34 8.37
CA THR A 8 -31.93 -3.62 8.31
C THR A 8 -33.20 -3.46 7.50
N TYR A 9 -33.35 -4.29 6.47
CA TYR A 9 -34.50 -4.32 5.54
C TYR A 9 -35.40 -5.51 5.85
N TRP A 10 -36.71 -5.30 5.90
CA TRP A 10 -37.71 -6.36 6.13
C TRP A 10 -38.45 -6.73 4.82
N SER A 11 -39.08 -7.91 4.80
CA SER A 11 -39.79 -8.43 3.62
C SER A 11 -41.01 -7.60 3.19
N ASP A 12 -41.47 -6.69 4.05
CA ASP A 12 -42.54 -5.73 3.78
C ASP A 12 -42.04 -4.40 3.18
N GLY A 13 -40.73 -4.29 2.92
CA GLY A 13 -40.10 -3.10 2.36
C GLY A 13 -39.85 -1.98 3.38
N SER A 14 -40.15 -2.20 4.66
CA SER A 14 -39.81 -1.24 5.71
C SER A 14 -38.30 -1.29 6.01
N VAL A 15 -37.69 -0.10 6.10
CA VAL A 15 -36.34 0.09 6.65
C VAL A 15 -36.54 0.64 8.04
N THR A 16 -36.40 -0.20 9.05
CA THR A 16 -36.28 0.31 10.42
C THR A 16 -34.86 0.85 10.54
N GLY A 17 -34.72 2.16 10.40
CA GLY A 17 -33.43 2.84 10.55
C GLY A 17 -32.72 2.41 11.83
N TYR A 18 -31.38 2.37 11.77
CA TYR A 18 -30.42 2.13 12.85
C TYR A 18 -30.89 1.19 13.99
N SER A 19 -30.38 -0.03 14.01
CA SER A 19 -30.53 -0.93 15.16
C SER A 19 -29.30 -0.86 16.06
N ASP A 20 -29.48 -0.36 17.30
CA ASP A 20 -28.45 -0.38 18.34
C ASP A 20 -27.88 -1.79 18.56
N TYR A 21 -28.75 -2.80 18.48
CA TYR A 21 -28.35 -4.20 18.63
C TYR A 21 -27.45 -4.67 17.48
N CYS A 22 -27.83 -4.41 16.22
CA CYS A 22 -27.02 -4.83 15.08
C CYS A 22 -25.68 -4.07 15.02
N GLN A 23 -25.66 -2.81 15.45
CA GLN A 23 -24.45 -2.01 15.50
C GLN A 23 -23.50 -2.48 16.60
N ALA A 24 -24.01 -2.78 17.79
CA ALA A 24 -23.20 -3.35 18.86
C ALA A 24 -22.56 -4.69 18.44
N GLN A 25 -23.30 -5.56 17.75
CA GLN A 25 -22.76 -6.83 17.25
C GLN A 25 -21.69 -6.64 16.17
N HIS A 26 -21.88 -5.65 15.29
CA HIS A 26 -20.90 -5.30 14.26
C HIS A 26 -19.61 -4.74 14.86
N ASP A 27 -19.73 -3.82 15.80
CA ASP A 27 -18.57 -3.21 16.45
C ASP A 27 -17.82 -4.23 17.32
N ALA A 28 -18.55 -5.14 17.97
CA ALA A 28 -17.94 -6.28 18.66
C ALA A 28 -17.15 -7.17 17.70
N ALA A 29 -17.70 -7.51 16.54
CA ALA A 29 -16.99 -8.29 15.53
C ALA A 29 -15.75 -7.55 15.01
N LEU A 30 -15.89 -6.27 14.65
CA LEU A 30 -14.77 -5.47 14.16
C LEU A 30 -13.64 -5.34 15.20
N SER A 31 -13.99 -5.14 16.47
CA SER A 31 -13.00 -5.08 17.54
C SER A 31 -12.24 -6.40 17.71
N ALA A 32 -12.94 -7.54 17.63
CA ALA A 32 -12.33 -8.85 17.71
C ALA A 32 -11.39 -9.12 16.52
N GLU A 33 -11.79 -8.77 15.29
CA GLU A 33 -10.94 -8.89 14.11
C GLU A 33 -9.70 -8.00 14.19
N VAL A 34 -9.84 -6.76 14.69
CA VAL A 34 -8.71 -5.85 14.85
C VAL A 34 -7.73 -6.37 15.91
N GLU A 35 -8.22 -6.87 17.05
CA GLU A 35 -7.37 -7.46 18.07
C GLU A 35 -6.70 -8.76 17.60
N ALA A 36 -7.44 -9.60 16.88
CA ALA A 36 -6.91 -10.82 16.28
C ALA A 36 -5.82 -10.50 15.26
N ASN A 37 -5.99 -9.51 14.40
CA ASN A 37 -4.97 -9.09 13.42
C ASN A 37 -3.78 -8.38 14.09
N ARG A 38 -4.02 -7.56 15.11
CA ARG A 38 -2.97 -6.86 15.85
C ARG A 38 -2.09 -7.81 16.65
N ASN A 39 -2.69 -8.84 17.23
CA ASN A 39 -2.00 -9.83 18.05
C ASN A 39 -1.75 -11.14 17.28
N ALA A 40 -2.08 -11.18 15.98
CA ALA A 40 -1.77 -12.32 15.15
C ALA A 40 -0.25 -12.49 15.19
N PRO A 41 0.28 -13.66 15.61
CA PRO A 41 1.61 -14.00 15.21
C PRO A 41 1.58 -13.98 13.68
N TYR A 42 2.41 -13.13 13.07
CA TYR A 42 2.63 -13.20 11.63
C TYR A 42 2.87 -14.68 11.32
N PRO A 43 2.10 -15.32 10.43
CA PRO A 43 2.54 -16.62 9.95
C PRO A 43 3.92 -16.32 9.40
N GLU A 44 4.93 -16.93 10.02
CA GLU A 44 6.18 -17.18 9.33
C GLU A 44 5.75 -17.96 8.09
N GLN A 45 5.50 -17.23 7.01
CA GLN A 45 5.49 -17.83 5.71
C GLN A 45 6.89 -18.40 5.65
N GLU A 46 6.98 -19.73 5.74
CA GLU A 46 8.22 -20.48 5.70
C GLU A 46 8.82 -20.21 4.32
N SER A 47 9.45 -19.04 4.21
CA SER A 47 10.15 -18.58 3.06
C SER A 47 11.40 -19.41 3.10
N THR A 48 11.49 -20.39 2.21
CA THR A 48 12.71 -21.16 1.98
C THR A 48 13.85 -20.29 1.42
N TYR A 49 13.74 -18.97 1.53
CA TYR A 49 14.75 -18.00 1.17
C TYR A 49 15.84 -17.95 2.24
N THR A 50 16.92 -18.68 1.99
CA THR A 50 18.20 -18.48 2.67
C THR A 50 18.70 -17.07 2.37
N PRO A 51 18.87 -16.18 3.39
CA PRO A 51 19.37 -14.84 3.14
C PRO A 51 20.81 -14.89 2.65
N LEU A 52 21.04 -14.46 1.40
CA LEU A 52 22.36 -14.07 0.93
C LEU A 52 22.80 -12.78 1.68
N PRO A 53 24.11 -12.53 1.85
CA PRO A 53 24.62 -11.55 2.81
C PRO A 53 23.99 -10.17 2.60
N GLN A 54 23.15 -9.80 3.58
CA GLN A 54 22.48 -8.51 3.81
C GLN A 54 22.29 -7.62 2.58
N VAL A 55 21.19 -7.87 1.88
CA VAL A 55 20.52 -6.85 1.08
C VAL A 55 19.38 -6.32 1.93
N GLU A 56 19.51 -5.07 2.37
CA GLU A 56 18.48 -4.33 3.10
C GLU A 56 17.13 -4.42 2.36
N PRO A 57 15.97 -4.35 3.07
CA PRO A 57 14.66 -4.43 2.44
C PRO A 57 14.57 -3.40 1.33
N LYS A 58 14.31 -3.83 0.10
CA LYS A 58 13.92 -2.88 -0.95
C LYS A 58 12.57 -2.34 -0.54
N ASP A 59 12.58 -1.16 0.06
CA ASP A 59 11.40 -0.31 0.08
C ASP A 59 10.84 -0.29 -1.35
N ASP A 60 9.56 -0.61 -1.52
CA ASP A 60 8.83 -0.44 -2.79
C ASP A 60 8.77 1.05 -3.25
N PHE A 61 9.47 1.92 -2.54
CA PHE A 61 9.76 3.31 -2.86
C PHE A 61 11.28 3.58 -2.79
N ASP A 62 12.11 2.73 -3.40
CA ASP A 62 13.54 3.00 -3.58
C ASP A 62 13.76 4.19 -4.53
N THR A 63 13.55 5.39 -3.99
CA THR A 63 13.89 6.66 -4.64
C THR A 63 15.40 6.85 -4.80
N SER A 64 16.24 5.95 -4.27
CA SER A 64 17.68 5.96 -4.52
C SER A 64 18.03 5.54 -5.95
N TYR A 65 17.14 4.79 -6.63
CA TYR A 65 17.27 4.48 -8.06
C TYR A 65 16.56 5.51 -8.96
N ARG A 66 16.70 6.80 -8.66
CA ARG A 66 16.28 7.87 -9.58
C ARG A 66 17.49 8.37 -10.35
N CYS A 67 17.38 8.44 -11.66
CA CYS A 67 18.43 8.96 -12.52
C CYS A 67 18.85 10.38 -12.14
N THR A 68 17.88 11.22 -11.77
CA THR A 68 18.13 12.60 -11.33
C THR A 68 18.82 12.70 -9.96
N ASN A 69 18.97 11.59 -9.23
CA ASN A 69 19.76 11.54 -7.99
C ASN A 69 21.20 11.08 -8.24
N ARG A 70 21.53 10.71 -9.48
CA ARG A 70 22.83 10.12 -9.87
C ARG A 70 23.58 10.94 -10.89
N ILE A 71 22.85 11.60 -11.79
CA ILE A 71 23.38 12.40 -12.89
C ILE A 71 22.72 13.78 -12.81
N ASP A 72 23.53 14.82 -13.02
CA ASP A 72 23.04 16.18 -13.17
C ASP A 72 22.52 16.39 -14.60
N TYR A 73 21.22 16.64 -14.72
CA TYR A 73 20.54 16.92 -15.98
C TYR A 73 20.27 18.42 -16.18
N THR A 74 21.04 19.28 -15.53
CA THR A 74 20.93 20.73 -15.72
C THR A 74 21.13 21.09 -17.19
N GLY A 75 20.11 21.70 -17.80
CA GLY A 75 20.10 22.07 -19.22
C GLY A 75 19.41 21.07 -20.14
N ASP A 76 19.08 19.87 -19.64
CA ASP A 76 18.32 18.89 -20.42
C ASP A 76 16.88 19.39 -20.67
N PRO A 77 16.39 19.36 -21.92
CA PRO A 77 15.02 19.79 -22.23
C PRO A 77 13.96 18.84 -21.66
N ARG A 78 14.32 17.59 -21.33
CA ARG A 78 13.38 16.60 -20.76
C ARG A 78 13.15 16.86 -19.28
N SER A 79 11.94 16.60 -18.83
CA SER A 79 11.61 16.74 -17.41
C SER A 79 12.27 15.65 -16.55
N ASN A 80 12.55 15.97 -15.29
CA ASN A 80 13.03 15.01 -14.30
C ASN A 80 12.13 13.78 -14.15
N ALA A 81 10.81 13.92 -14.36
CA ALA A 81 9.87 12.81 -14.31
C ALA A 81 10.07 11.85 -15.49
N GLU A 82 10.22 12.39 -16.70
CA GLU A 82 10.46 11.61 -17.91
C GLU A 82 11.79 10.85 -17.83
N ILE A 83 12.88 11.52 -17.44
CA ILE A 83 14.21 10.92 -17.27
C ILE A 83 14.19 9.75 -16.28
N ASN A 84 13.50 9.94 -15.13
CA ASN A 84 13.35 8.87 -14.15
C ASN A 84 12.46 7.73 -14.66
N SER A 85 11.44 8.02 -15.46
CA SER A 85 10.59 7.00 -16.09
C SER A 85 11.36 6.16 -17.11
N ILE A 86 12.26 6.77 -17.87
CA ILE A 86 13.16 6.05 -18.78
C ILE A 86 14.02 5.08 -17.97
N GLY A 87 14.69 5.57 -16.92
CA GLY A 87 15.52 4.73 -16.06
C GLY A 87 14.76 3.59 -15.38
N ALA A 88 13.53 3.83 -14.93
CA ALA A 88 12.66 2.81 -14.36
C ALA A 88 12.24 1.75 -15.39
N THR A 89 12.01 2.16 -16.65
CA THR A 89 11.53 1.26 -17.72
C THR A 89 12.66 0.45 -18.34
N THR A 90 13.81 1.08 -18.60
CA THR A 90 14.93 0.47 -19.32
C THR A 90 15.95 -0.16 -18.38
N GLY A 91 15.94 0.21 -17.10
CA GLY A 91 17.00 -0.13 -16.15
C GLY A 91 18.29 0.67 -16.33
N TYR A 92 18.29 1.69 -17.21
CA TYR A 92 19.46 2.52 -17.49
C TYR A 92 19.09 4.00 -17.59
N CYS A 93 19.91 4.85 -16.98
CA CYS A 93 19.74 6.29 -17.06
C CYS A 93 20.25 6.83 -18.41
N PRO A 94 19.45 7.67 -19.11
CA PRO A 94 19.87 8.25 -20.37
C PRO A 94 20.99 9.29 -20.16
N GLU A 95 21.80 9.56 -21.18
CA GLU A 95 22.73 10.69 -21.15
C GLU A 95 21.98 12.03 -21.18
N PRO A 96 22.48 13.09 -20.52
CA PRO A 96 21.96 14.44 -20.66
C PRO A 96 22.06 14.94 -22.11
N ILE A 97 21.03 15.64 -22.57
CA ILE A 97 21.01 16.28 -23.90
C ILE A 97 21.13 17.78 -23.70
N ASN A 98 22.19 18.39 -24.25
CA ASN A 98 22.45 19.84 -24.15
C ASN A 98 22.37 20.52 -25.52
#